data_AF-A0A7K2X0X2-F1
#
_entry.id   AF-A0A7K2X0X2-F1
#
_cell.length_a   1.000
_cell.length_b   1.000
_cell.length_c   1.000
_cell.angle_alpha   90.00
_cell.angle_beta   90.00
_cell.angle_gamma   90.00
#
_symmetry.space_group_name_H-M   'P 1'
#
loop_
_entity.id
_entity.type
_entity.pdbx_description
1 polymer ?
#
loop_
_entity_poly.entity_id
_entity_poly.type
_entity_poly.pdbx_seq_one_letter_code
_entity_poly.pdbx_strand_id
1 'polypeptide(L)'
;MAELWEHAGAAYAWIRRSDRARRGDQARPHAERLESMRADRHLRLLKVSEELGEATQAAIGVEGQNPRKGVTHSNSDVATELCDVILSTMVAMHDYTHDPEAFMDEYFEARSDRIKEWSGE
;
A
#
# COMPACT_ATOMS: atom_id res chain seq x y z
N MET A 1 9.48 -13.59 -3.30
CA MET A 1 8.10 -13.08 -3.06
C MET A 1 7.60 -13.46 -1.68
N ALA A 2 7.70 -14.72 -1.25
CA ALA A 2 7.34 -15.16 0.11
C ALA A 2 7.86 -14.25 1.24
N GLU A 3 9.15 -13.90 1.23
CA GLU A 3 9.73 -12.97 2.23
C GLU A 3 9.03 -11.60 2.24
N LEU A 4 8.65 -11.05 1.09
CA LEU A 4 7.99 -9.74 1.00
C LEU A 4 6.60 -9.77 1.65
N TRP A 5 5.85 -10.85 1.42
CA TRP A 5 4.54 -11.07 2.03
C TRP A 5 4.62 -11.31 3.54
N GLU A 6 5.69 -11.94 4.03
CA GLU A 6 5.94 -12.05 5.46
C GLU A 6 6.12 -10.67 6.12
N HIS A 7 6.91 -9.79 5.51
CA HIS A 7 7.10 -8.42 6.01
C HIS A 7 5.79 -7.61 6.01
N ALA A 8 5.02 -7.67 4.92
CA ALA A 8 3.72 -6.99 4.81
C ALA A 8 2.71 -7.54 5.84
N GLY A 9 2.66 -8.86 6.00
CA GLY A 9 1.81 -9.52 7.00
C GLY A 9 2.19 -9.17 8.43
N ALA A 10 3.49 -9.10 8.73
CA ALA A 10 4.00 -8.66 10.03
C ALA A 10 3.61 -7.20 10.33
N ALA A 11 3.76 -6.31 9.34
CA ALA A 11 3.34 -4.92 9.43
C ALA A 11 1.82 -4.79 9.66
N TYR A 12 1.01 -5.52 8.89
CA TYR A 12 -0.45 -5.56 9.07
C TYR A 12 -0.83 -6.04 10.47
N ALA A 13 -0.23 -7.14 10.94
CA ALA A 13 -0.48 -7.67 12.28
C ALA A 13 -0.10 -6.66 13.38
N TRP A 14 1.01 -5.95 13.20
CA TRP A 14 1.43 -4.88 14.11
C TRP A 14 0.42 -3.73 14.12
N ILE A 15 0.00 -3.20 12.95
CA ILE A 15 -1.02 -2.15 12.85
C ILE A 15 -2.30 -2.56 13.55
N ARG A 16 -2.81 -3.77 13.28
CA ARG A 16 -4.05 -4.27 13.87
C ARG A 16 -3.96 -4.44 15.39
N ARG A 17 -2.79 -4.83 15.92
CA ARG A 17 -2.54 -4.86 17.38
C ARG A 17 -2.54 -3.45 17.96
N SER A 18 -1.85 -2.51 17.31
CA SER A 18 -1.76 -1.11 17.72
C SER A 18 -3.11 -0.39 17.70
N ASP A 19 -3.94 -0.63 16.68
CA ASP A 19 -5.32 -0.12 16.59
C ASP A 19 -6.17 -0.62 17.75
N ARG A 20 -6.09 -1.92 18.06
CA ARG A 20 -6.81 -2.51 19.21
C ARG A 20 -6.35 -1.91 20.53
N ALA A 21 -5.04 -1.77 20.74
CA ALA A 21 -4.49 -1.18 21.95
C ALA A 21 -4.96 0.27 22.14
N ARG A 22 -4.96 1.09 21.07
CA ARG A 22 -5.45 2.48 21.10
C ARG A 22 -6.93 2.61 21.45
N ARG A 23 -7.76 1.61 21.13
CA ARG A 23 -9.22 1.65 21.37
C ARG A 23 -9.60 1.30 22.81
N GLY A 24 -8.69 0.67 23.56
CA GLY A 24 -8.95 0.12 24.89
C GLY A 24 -9.82 -1.13 24.85
N ASP A 25 -9.74 -1.97 25.89
CA ASP A 25 -10.45 -3.26 26.00
C ASP A 25 -11.93 -3.11 26.38
N GLN A 26 -12.51 -1.93 26.21
CA GLN A 26 -13.91 -1.68 26.55
C GLN A 26 -14.83 -2.36 25.54
N ALA A 27 -15.80 -3.10 26.06
CA ALA A 27 -16.84 -3.78 25.27
C ALA A 27 -17.76 -2.75 24.58
N ARG A 28 -17.30 -2.14 23.50
CA ARG A 28 -18.13 -1.30 22.62
C ARG A 28 -19.22 -2.15 21.97
N PRO A 29 -20.43 -1.62 21.72
CA PRO A 29 -21.45 -2.31 20.94
C PRO A 29 -20.91 -2.86 19.60
N HIS A 30 -21.48 -3.96 19.11
CA HIS A 30 -21.02 -4.62 17.87
C HIS A 30 -21.00 -3.68 16.65
N ALA A 31 -22.01 -2.81 16.51
CA ALA A 31 -22.12 -1.86 15.41
C ALA A 31 -20.94 -0.87 15.38
N GLU A 32 -20.59 -0.27 16.52
CA GLU A 32 -19.46 0.66 16.62
C GLU A 32 -18.12 -0.03 16.30
N ARG A 33 -17.97 -1.31 16.67
CA ARG A 33 -16.78 -2.09 16.31
C ARG A 33 -16.66 -2.25 14.80
N LEU A 34 -17.77 -2.54 14.11
CA LEU A 34 -17.78 -2.69 12.65
C LEU A 34 -17.48 -1.37 11.93
N GLU A 35 -18.13 -0.27 12.32
CA GLU A 35 -17.87 1.06 11.75
C GLU A 35 -16.41 1.45 11.89
N SER A 36 -15.87 1.20 13.07
CA SER A 36 -14.51 1.58 13.38
C SER A 36 -13.49 0.65 12.69
N MET A 37 -13.83 -0.62 12.43
CA MET A 37 -13.04 -1.48 11.53
C MET A 37 -13.10 -1.01 10.07
N ARG A 38 -14.24 -0.50 9.60
CA ARG A 38 -14.34 0.10 8.25
C ARG A 38 -13.48 1.36 8.15
N ALA A 39 -13.49 2.21 9.18
CA ALA A 39 -12.63 3.39 9.25
C ALA A 39 -11.14 3.01 9.14
N ASP A 40 -10.68 1.96 9.84
CA ASP A 40 -9.29 1.49 9.74
C ASP A 40 -8.91 1.05 8.32
N ARG A 41 -9.84 0.37 7.61
CA ARG A 41 -9.62 -0.06 6.22
C ARG A 41 -9.48 1.16 5.29
N HIS A 42 -10.35 2.16 5.48
CA HIS A 42 -10.26 3.41 4.72
C HIS A 42 -8.96 4.18 4.99
N LEU A 43 -8.48 4.18 6.24
CA LEU A 43 -7.19 4.79 6.57
C LEU A 43 -6.01 4.11 5.85
N ARG A 44 -6.04 2.78 5.70
CA ARG A 44 -5.01 2.07 4.92
C ARG A 44 -5.07 2.39 3.42
N LEU A 45 -6.27 2.56 2.84
CA LEU A 45 -6.38 3.06 1.47
C LEU A 45 -5.90 4.51 1.34
N LEU A 46 -6.18 5.37 2.33
CA LEU A 46 -5.66 6.74 2.35
C LEU A 46 -4.13 6.76 2.40
N LYS A 47 -3.50 5.84 3.14
CA LYS A 47 -2.04 5.69 3.15
C LYS A 47 -1.49 5.34 1.77
N VAL A 48 -2.13 4.45 1.02
CA VAL A 48 -1.73 4.16 -0.36
C VAL A 48 -1.76 5.42 -1.24
N SER A 49 -2.81 6.25 -1.10
CA SER A 49 -2.91 7.52 -1.81
C SER A 49 -1.84 8.54 -1.39
N GLU A 50 -1.46 8.55 -0.11
CA GLU A 50 -0.37 9.39 0.42
C GLU A 50 0.96 9.02 -0.25
N GLU A 51 1.37 7.74 -0.21
CA GLU A 51 2.65 7.32 -0.81
C GLU A 51 2.68 7.55 -2.32
N LEU A 52 1.55 7.38 -3.01
CA LEU A 52 1.47 7.69 -4.44
C LEU A 52 1.67 9.18 -4.71
N GLY A 53 1.17 10.04 -3.82
CA GLY A 53 1.42 11.47 -3.85
C GLY A 53 2.90 11.80 -3.66
N GLU A 54 3.58 11.12 -2.72
CA GLU A 54 5.02 11.28 -2.47
C GLU A 54 5.85 10.82 -3.67
N ALA A 55 5.54 9.66 -4.26
CA ALA A 55 6.18 9.18 -5.49
C ALA A 55 6.00 10.16 -6.66
N THR A 56 4.80 10.71 -6.82
CA THR A 56 4.51 11.72 -7.85
C THR A 56 5.31 13.00 -7.59
N GLN A 57 5.39 13.44 -6.33
CA GLN A 57 6.17 14.61 -5.94
C GLN A 57 7.66 14.40 -6.21
N ALA A 58 8.21 13.23 -5.91
CA ALA A 58 9.59 12.87 -6.19
C ALA A 58 9.85 12.92 -7.71
N ALA A 59 8.95 12.36 -8.53
CA ALA A 59 9.09 12.37 -9.99
C ALA A 59 9.09 13.79 -10.58
N ILE A 60 8.16 14.65 -10.14
CA ILE A 60 8.15 16.08 -10.46
C ILE A 60 9.47 16.75 -10.02
N GLY A 61 10.00 16.32 -8.88
CA GLY A 61 11.26 16.79 -8.32
C GLY A 61 12.50 16.39 -9.13
N VAL A 62 12.49 15.23 -9.81
CA VAL A 62 13.55 14.80 -10.74
C VAL A 62 13.58 15.68 -11.98
N GLU A 63 12.41 15.96 -12.56
CA GLU A 63 12.29 16.78 -13.75
C GLU A 63 12.57 18.27 -13.49
N GLY A 64 12.58 18.68 -12.22
CA GLY A 64 12.76 20.07 -11.83
C GLY A 64 11.64 20.99 -12.32
N GLN A 65 10.43 20.46 -12.53
CA GLN A 65 9.30 21.20 -13.10
C GLN A 65 8.90 22.43 -12.28
N ASN A 66 9.27 22.51 -10.99
CA ASN A 66 9.05 23.69 -10.16
C ASN A 66 10.21 24.69 -10.32
N PRO A 67 10.03 25.83 -11.03
CA PRO A 67 11.12 26.76 -11.32
C PRO A 67 11.74 27.43 -10.09
N ARG A 68 11.02 27.44 -8.96
CA ARG A 68 11.53 28.00 -7.68
C ARG A 68 12.45 27.04 -6.94
N LYS A 69 12.35 25.74 -7.19
CA LYS A 69 13.10 24.71 -6.47
C LYS A 69 14.13 23.99 -7.34
N GLY A 70 13.98 24.00 -8.66
CA GLY A 70 14.85 23.24 -9.56
C GLY A 70 14.73 21.73 -9.32
N VAL A 71 15.79 20.98 -9.66
CA VAL A 71 15.87 19.54 -9.39
C VAL A 71 16.06 19.32 -7.89
N THR A 72 15.15 18.57 -7.29
CA THR A 72 15.11 18.32 -5.83
C THR A 72 15.23 16.85 -5.45
N HIS A 73 15.02 15.96 -6.41
CA HIS A 73 15.02 14.51 -6.20
C HIS A 73 15.80 13.81 -7.31
N SER A 74 16.13 12.56 -7.06
CA SER A 74 16.74 11.61 -7.98
C SER A 74 15.75 10.50 -8.35
N ASN A 75 16.04 9.75 -9.42
CA ASN A 75 15.27 8.55 -9.74
C ASN A 75 15.29 7.50 -8.62
N SER A 76 16.33 7.50 -7.76
CA SER A 76 16.38 6.62 -6.59
C SER A 76 15.36 7.01 -5.54
N ASP A 77 15.08 8.31 -5.38
CA ASP A 77 14.05 8.77 -4.46
C ASP A 77 12.66 8.34 -4.98
N VAL A 78 12.40 8.50 -6.28
CA VAL A 78 11.18 7.98 -6.91
C VAL A 78 11.01 6.47 -6.69
N ALA A 79 12.07 5.69 -6.89
CA ALA A 79 12.03 4.25 -6.69
C ALA A 79 11.75 3.88 -5.21
N THR A 80 12.27 4.67 -4.27
CA THR A 80 12.01 4.48 -2.84
C THR A 80 10.54 4.71 -2.52
N GLU A 81 9.96 5.81 -3.00
CA GLU A 81 8.54 6.10 -2.79
C GLU A 81 7.63 5.06 -3.47
N LEU A 82 8.02 4.53 -4.63
CA LEU A 82 7.30 3.42 -5.27
C LEU A 82 7.37 2.13 -4.45
N CYS A 83 8.46 1.86 -3.74
CA CYS A 83 8.51 0.77 -2.78
C CYS A 83 7.55 0.99 -1.61
N ASP A 84 7.39 2.22 -1.13
CA ASP A 84 6.43 2.55 -0.08
C ASP A 84 4.97 2.39 -0.56
N VAL A 85 4.68 2.76 -1.80
CA VAL A 85 3.38 2.46 -2.46
C VAL A 85 3.12 0.95 -2.48
N ILE A 86 4.11 0.14 -2.90
CA ILE A 86 3.98 -1.31 -2.96
C ILE A 86 3.71 -1.88 -1.56
N LEU A 87 4.52 -1.50 -0.57
CA LEU A 87 4.37 -1.99 0.80
C LEU A 87 3.02 -1.60 1.39
N SER A 88 2.61 -0.34 1.26
CA SER A 88 1.32 0.16 1.74
C SER A 88 0.14 -0.56 1.06
N THR A 89 0.26 -0.86 -0.24
CA THR A 89 -0.75 -1.62 -0.99
C THR A 89 -0.83 -3.06 -0.50
N MET A 90 0.30 -3.75 -0.31
CA MET A 90 0.35 -5.11 0.21
C MET A 90 -0.26 -5.20 1.62
N VAL A 91 0.03 -4.23 2.48
CA VAL A 91 -0.58 -4.12 3.82
C VAL A 91 -2.09 -3.92 3.72
N ALA A 92 -2.56 -3.06 2.80
CA ALA A 92 -4.00 -2.85 2.59
C ALA A 92 -4.70 -4.10 2.03
N MET A 93 -4.04 -4.93 1.22
CA MET A 93 -4.65 -6.15 0.65
C MET A 93 -5.12 -7.15 1.73
N HIS A 94 -4.45 -7.23 2.88
CA HIS A 94 -4.88 -8.07 4.01
C HIS A 94 -6.27 -7.73 4.56
N ASP A 95 -6.83 -6.56 4.23
CA ASP A 95 -8.21 -6.26 4.55
C ASP A 95 -9.19 -6.93 3.58
N TYR A 96 -8.84 -7.05 2.31
CA TYR A 96 -9.81 -7.41 1.26
C TYR A 96 -9.77 -8.87 0.86
N THR A 97 -8.73 -9.60 1.27
CA THR A 97 -8.59 -11.04 1.05
C THR A 97 -7.97 -11.71 2.27
N HIS A 98 -8.33 -12.97 2.49
CA HIS A 98 -7.76 -13.81 3.56
C HIS A 98 -6.35 -14.31 3.22
N ASP A 99 -6.03 -14.40 1.93
CA ASP A 99 -4.74 -14.83 1.40
C ASP A 99 -4.30 -13.87 0.29
N PRO A 100 -3.61 -12.77 0.63
CA PRO A 100 -3.22 -11.77 -0.36
C PRO A 100 -2.08 -12.21 -1.26
N GLU A 101 -1.23 -13.14 -0.82
CA GLU A 101 -0.17 -13.72 -1.64
C GLU A 101 -0.77 -14.55 -2.77
N ALA A 102 -1.59 -15.55 -2.43
CA ALA A 102 -2.24 -16.39 -3.43
C ALA A 102 -3.14 -15.56 -4.38
N PHE A 103 -3.84 -14.56 -3.85
CA PHE A 103 -4.67 -13.67 -4.67
C PHE A 103 -3.84 -12.85 -5.67
N MET A 104 -2.68 -12.32 -5.26
CA MET A 104 -1.81 -11.58 -6.18
C MET A 104 -1.22 -12.50 -7.24
N ASP A 105 -0.75 -13.69 -6.85
CA ASP A 105 -0.17 -14.66 -7.77
C ASP A 105 -1.18 -15.06 -8.85
N GLU A 106 -2.40 -15.44 -8.47
CA GLU A 106 -3.48 -15.74 -9.42
C GLU A 106 -3.81 -14.54 -10.32
N TYR A 107 -3.87 -13.33 -9.74
CA TYR A 107 -4.17 -12.11 -10.49
C TYR A 107 -3.09 -11.77 -11.52
N PHE A 108 -1.81 -11.97 -11.19
CA PHE A 108 -0.68 -11.73 -12.07
C PHE A 108 -0.55 -12.81 -13.13
N GLU A 109 -0.68 -14.08 -12.79
CA GLU A 109 -0.69 -15.17 -13.77
C GLU A 109 -1.75 -14.90 -14.86
N ALA A 110 -2.98 -14.55 -14.47
CA ALA A 110 -4.05 -14.25 -15.40
C ALA A 110 -3.85 -12.99 -16.26
N ARG A 111 -2.90 -12.10 -15.93
CA ARG A 111 -2.71 -10.80 -16.60
C ARG A 111 -1.36 -10.63 -17.26
N SER A 112 -0.31 -11.29 -16.79
CA SER A 112 1.00 -11.29 -17.43
C SER A 112 0.91 -11.81 -18.86
N ASP A 113 0.00 -12.75 -19.12
CA ASP A 113 -0.29 -13.21 -20.49
C ASP A 113 -0.83 -12.08 -21.38
N ARG A 114 -1.67 -11.20 -20.83
CA ARG A 114 -2.22 -10.04 -21.55
C ARG A 114 -1.20 -8.91 -21.76
N ILE A 115 -0.23 -8.74 -20.85
CA ILE A 115 0.81 -7.71 -20.99
C ILE A 115 1.79 -8.12 -22.10
N LYS A 116 2.13 -9.41 -22.20
CA LYS A 116 2.95 -9.94 -23.30
C LYS A 116 2.30 -9.72 -24.67
N GLU A 117 0.98 -9.94 -24.75
CA GLU A 117 0.19 -9.62 -25.96
C GLU A 117 0.25 -8.13 -26.35
N TRP A 118 0.36 -7.21 -25.38
CA TRP A 118 0.49 -5.76 -25.64
C TRP A 118 1.90 -5.33 -26.02
N SER A 119 2.94 -6.06 -25.60
CA SER A 119 4.32 -5.80 -26.01
C SER A 119 4.67 -6.37 -27.40
N GLY A 120 3.79 -7.18 -28.00
CA GLY A 120 4.02 -7.78 -29.32
C GLY A 120 5.08 -8.89 -29.32
N GLU A 121 5.33 -9.50 -28.16
CA GLU A 121 6.12 -10.74 -28.00
C GLU A 121 5.20 -11.97 -27.97
#